data_AF-Q1PXF6-F1
#
_entry.id   AF-Q1PXF6-F1
#
_cell.length_a   1.000
_cell.length_b   1.000
_cell.length_c   1.000
_cell.angle_alpha   90.00
_cell.angle_beta   90.00
_cell.angle_gamma   90.00
#
_symmetry.space_group_name_H-M   'P 1'
#
loop_
_entity.id
_entity.type
_entity.pdbx_description
1 polymer ?
#
loop_
_entity_poly.entity_id
_entity_poly.type
_entity_poly.pdbx_seq_one_letter_code
_entity_poly.pdbx_strand_id
1 'polypeptide(L)'
;MAQSKEEQIKTSEYAEEELDEISISENISQIIENLLMWCIGVVFGRWDVRMALDKSLIPKLADPFDPLPVCSPGMLLSPDGYPATLGSIVSEAWLKRRVNVLDVPTDVPNPTIADKDYPIQVDWDGILVDDEGHSDDIVKKVHEVLVLIYGEHADEREREILEILDVKSLRDYFRQPKRFFDFHIKRYSKSRRKAPIYWLLQTKKKNYGIWLYYHKLDNDTLFKILRNYIEPKLNLISSQILEVSQKVLNTDGRDKLTYEKELEKLEELRQEITEFKEELEKVAKMGYDPNFDDGVILNMAPLHTVIPWNEPAKYWKDLESGKYDWARIAMKYWPERVKAKCKKDKSLAIAHGYE
;
A
#
# COMPACT_ATOMS: atom_id res chain seq x y z
N MET A 1 -0.05 -59.15 -13.11
CA MET A 1 -0.84 -58.10 -13.81
C MET A 1 -1.85 -57.38 -12.92
N ALA A 2 -2.43 -58.00 -11.88
CA ALA A 2 -3.36 -57.32 -10.98
C ALA A 2 -2.69 -56.35 -10.00
N GLN A 3 -1.56 -56.71 -9.37
CA GLN A 3 -0.83 -55.85 -8.42
C GLN A 3 -0.34 -54.52 -9.03
N SER A 4 0.10 -54.53 -10.29
CA SER A 4 0.55 -53.32 -10.99
C SER A 4 -0.57 -52.33 -11.33
N LYS A 5 -1.83 -52.79 -11.39
CA LYS A 5 -3.00 -51.91 -11.61
C LYS A 5 -3.49 -51.28 -10.31
N GLU A 6 -3.47 -52.02 -9.20
CA GLU A 6 -3.84 -51.49 -7.88
C GLU A 6 -2.84 -50.45 -7.36
N GLU A 7 -1.53 -50.64 -7.61
CA GLU A 7 -0.52 -49.62 -7.31
C GLU A 7 -0.70 -48.35 -8.15
N GLN A 8 -0.97 -48.49 -9.45
CA GLN A 8 -1.22 -47.32 -10.32
C GLN A 8 -2.49 -46.55 -9.94
N ILE A 9 -3.54 -47.23 -9.51
CA ILE A 9 -4.79 -46.59 -9.06
C ILE A 9 -4.53 -45.84 -7.75
N LYS A 10 -3.84 -46.44 -6.77
CA LYS A 10 -3.49 -45.75 -5.53
C LYS A 10 -2.61 -44.53 -5.77
N THR A 11 -1.58 -44.63 -6.60
CA THR A 11 -0.71 -43.48 -6.91
C THR A 11 -1.46 -42.35 -7.64
N SER A 12 -2.45 -42.68 -8.47
CA SER A 12 -3.33 -41.70 -9.13
C SER A 12 -4.24 -41.00 -8.12
N GLU A 13 -4.84 -41.75 -7.21
CA GLU A 13 -5.77 -41.26 -6.18
C GLU A 13 -5.05 -40.34 -5.18
N TYR A 14 -3.84 -40.72 -4.72
CA TYR A 14 -3.01 -39.86 -3.88
C TYR A 14 -2.55 -38.57 -4.60
N ALA A 15 -2.26 -38.64 -5.90
CA ALA A 15 -1.86 -37.47 -6.68
C ALA A 15 -3.05 -36.52 -6.92
N GLU A 16 -4.27 -37.05 -7.10
CA GLU A 16 -5.49 -36.25 -7.22
C GLU A 16 -5.86 -35.58 -5.89
N GLU A 17 -5.78 -36.30 -4.76
CA GLU A 17 -5.98 -35.73 -3.41
C GLU A 17 -4.96 -34.63 -3.10
N GLU A 18 -3.68 -34.83 -3.44
CA GLU A 18 -2.62 -33.83 -3.24
C GLU A 18 -2.83 -32.59 -4.12
N LEU A 19 -3.31 -32.75 -5.36
CA LEU A 19 -3.64 -31.62 -6.25
C LEU A 19 -4.88 -30.84 -5.77
N ASP A 20 -5.89 -31.51 -5.24
CA ASP A 20 -7.09 -30.87 -4.70
C ASP A 20 -6.79 -30.14 -3.39
N GLU A 21 -5.97 -30.70 -2.49
CA GLU A 21 -5.50 -30.02 -1.28
C GLU A 21 -4.64 -28.79 -1.60
N ILE A 22 -3.75 -28.87 -2.60
CA ILE A 22 -2.96 -27.72 -3.07
C ILE A 22 -3.89 -26.63 -3.62
N SER A 23 -4.88 -27.00 -4.44
CA SER A 23 -5.85 -26.06 -5.03
C SER A 23 -6.72 -25.35 -3.97
N ILE A 24 -7.17 -26.09 -2.94
CA ILE A 24 -7.94 -25.54 -1.81
C ILE A 24 -7.05 -24.64 -0.95
N SER A 25 -5.81 -25.06 -0.66
CA SER A 25 -4.84 -24.28 0.10
C SER A 25 -4.48 -22.97 -0.61
N GLU A 26 -4.23 -23.01 -1.92
CA GLU A 26 -4.01 -21.83 -2.76
C GLU A 26 -5.23 -20.89 -2.73
N ASN A 27 -6.45 -21.42 -2.68
CA ASN A 27 -7.67 -20.63 -2.57
C ASN A 27 -7.77 -19.90 -1.21
N ILE A 28 -7.45 -20.58 -0.11
CA ILE A 28 -7.49 -20.01 1.25
C ILE A 28 -6.40 -18.95 1.42
N SER A 29 -5.17 -19.22 0.97
CA SER A 29 -4.07 -18.26 1.03
C SER A 29 -4.45 -16.97 0.29
N GLN A 30 -4.98 -17.09 -0.92
CA GLN A 30 -5.46 -15.97 -1.73
C GLN A 30 -6.61 -15.19 -1.05
N ILE A 31 -7.49 -15.85 -0.29
CA ILE A 31 -8.54 -15.18 0.51
C ILE A 31 -7.90 -14.34 1.63
N ILE A 32 -6.91 -14.89 2.34
CA ILE A 32 -6.20 -14.20 3.41
C ILE A 32 -5.39 -13.02 2.88
N GLU A 33 -4.70 -13.18 1.76
CA GLU A 33 -3.97 -12.08 1.13
C GLU A 33 -4.94 -10.95 0.70
N ASN A 34 -6.14 -11.31 0.21
CA ASN A 34 -7.19 -10.33 -0.08
C ASN A 34 -7.73 -9.65 1.19
N LEU A 35 -7.87 -10.38 2.31
CA LEU A 35 -8.27 -9.82 3.61
C LEU A 35 -7.25 -8.78 4.09
N LEU A 36 -5.96 -9.11 4.10
CA LEU A 36 -4.91 -8.17 4.51
C LEU A 36 -4.83 -6.94 3.60
N MET A 37 -5.03 -7.14 2.29
CA MET A 37 -5.14 -6.04 1.32
C MET A 37 -6.38 -5.15 1.59
N TRP A 38 -7.49 -5.75 2.01
CA TRP A 38 -8.70 -5.04 2.40
C TRP A 38 -8.48 -4.26 3.71
N CYS A 39 -7.80 -4.84 4.71
CA CYS A 39 -7.42 -4.15 5.94
C CYS A 39 -6.60 -2.89 5.66
N ILE A 40 -5.58 -2.98 4.80
CA ILE A 40 -4.81 -1.79 4.35
C ILE A 40 -5.71 -0.77 3.66
N GLY A 41 -6.69 -1.24 2.87
CA GLY A 41 -7.68 -0.36 2.26
C GLY A 41 -8.58 0.35 3.28
N VAL A 42 -8.97 -0.32 4.37
CA VAL A 42 -9.71 0.31 5.47
C VAL A 42 -8.86 1.41 6.12
N VAL A 43 -7.59 1.12 6.41
CA VAL A 43 -6.66 2.09 7.02
C VAL A 43 -6.49 3.33 6.15
N PHE A 44 -6.37 3.16 4.83
CA PHE A 44 -6.29 4.28 3.88
C PHE A 44 -7.64 4.94 3.55
N GLY A 45 -8.74 4.54 4.21
CA GLY A 45 -10.08 5.10 3.95
C GLY A 45 -10.63 4.75 2.57
N ARG A 46 -10.14 3.68 1.94
CA ARG A 46 -10.65 3.14 0.68
C ARG A 46 -11.93 2.34 0.90
N TRP A 47 -12.07 1.63 2.02
CA TRP A 47 -13.22 0.78 2.32
C TRP A 47 -13.89 1.23 3.62
N ASP A 48 -15.22 1.19 3.64
CA ASP A 48 -16.02 1.47 4.84
C ASP A 48 -16.10 0.22 5.71
N VAL A 49 -15.39 0.23 6.84
CA VAL A 49 -15.30 -0.91 7.76
C VAL A 49 -16.63 -1.21 8.42
N ARG A 50 -17.51 -0.20 8.56
CA ARG A 50 -18.81 -0.37 9.22
C ARG A 50 -19.69 -1.37 8.50
N MET A 51 -19.53 -1.53 7.19
CA MET A 51 -20.27 -2.54 6.41
C MET A 51 -19.86 -3.98 6.73
N ALA A 52 -18.63 -4.19 7.22
CA ALA A 52 -18.21 -5.50 7.72
C ALA A 52 -18.81 -5.81 9.10
N LEU A 53 -19.05 -4.77 9.90
CA LEU A 53 -19.64 -4.85 11.25
C LEU A 53 -21.17 -4.96 11.21
N ASP A 54 -21.81 -4.19 10.33
CA ASP A 54 -23.24 -4.16 10.12
C ASP A 54 -23.55 -4.28 8.62
N LYS A 55 -23.94 -5.49 8.21
CA LYS A 55 -24.30 -5.80 6.83
C LYS A 55 -25.53 -5.03 6.34
N SER A 56 -26.36 -4.46 7.24
CA SER A 56 -27.50 -3.64 6.85
C SER A 56 -27.11 -2.30 6.22
N LEU A 57 -25.84 -1.89 6.38
CA LEU A 57 -25.28 -0.69 5.75
C LEU A 57 -24.85 -0.92 4.28
N ILE A 58 -24.86 -2.17 3.80
CA ILE A 58 -24.45 -2.50 2.43
C ILE A 58 -25.59 -2.15 1.46
N PRO A 59 -25.37 -1.21 0.50
CA PRO A 59 -26.39 -0.89 -0.50
C PRO A 59 -26.58 -2.04 -1.50
N LYS A 60 -27.75 -2.09 -2.15
CA LYS A 60 -27.97 -3.02 -3.27
C LYS A 60 -27.05 -2.68 -4.43
N LEU A 61 -26.56 -3.72 -5.11
CA LEU A 61 -25.79 -3.56 -6.34
C LEU A 61 -26.66 -3.01 -7.48
N ALA A 62 -26.02 -2.33 -8.42
CA ALA A 62 -26.64 -1.88 -9.66
C ALA A 62 -27.06 -3.10 -10.50
N ASP A 63 -28.15 -2.98 -11.25
CA ASP A 63 -28.56 -4.04 -12.19
C ASP A 63 -27.54 -4.16 -13.34
N PRO A 64 -27.43 -5.32 -14.01
CA PRO A 64 -26.40 -5.55 -15.03
C PRO A 64 -26.38 -4.56 -16.21
N PHE A 65 -27.47 -3.84 -16.45
CA PHE A 65 -27.63 -2.87 -17.54
C PHE A 65 -27.66 -1.41 -17.06
N ASP A 66 -27.55 -1.18 -15.76
CA ASP A 66 -27.47 0.15 -15.20
C ASP A 66 -26.10 0.80 -15.48
N PRO A 67 -25.99 2.14 -15.34
CA PRO A 67 -24.70 2.81 -15.34
C PRO A 67 -23.74 2.20 -14.31
N LEU A 68 -22.45 2.21 -14.61
CA LEU A 68 -21.44 1.80 -13.64
C LEU A 68 -21.43 2.78 -12.46
N PRO A 69 -21.40 2.30 -11.21
CA PRO A 69 -21.29 3.18 -10.06
C PRO A 69 -19.94 3.91 -10.09
N VAL A 70 -19.95 5.19 -9.70
CA VAL A 70 -18.75 6.03 -9.62
C VAL A 70 -17.75 5.45 -8.61
N CYS A 71 -18.26 4.96 -7.48
CA CYS A 71 -17.49 4.37 -6.41
C CYS A 71 -17.84 2.89 -6.23
N SER A 72 -16.87 2.09 -5.79
CA SER A 72 -17.11 0.69 -5.44
C SER A 72 -18.18 0.58 -4.33
N PRO A 73 -18.99 -0.49 -4.29
CA PRO A 73 -20.11 -0.62 -3.35
C PRO A 73 -19.75 -0.41 -1.87
N GLY A 74 -18.59 -0.94 -1.44
CA GLY A 74 -18.10 -0.84 -0.06
C GLY A 74 -17.17 0.33 0.22
N MET A 75 -17.05 1.30 -0.69
CA MET A 75 -16.12 2.42 -0.54
C MET A 75 -16.55 3.34 0.62
N LEU A 76 -15.58 3.92 1.33
CA LEU A 76 -15.86 5.00 2.29
C LEU A 76 -16.20 6.28 1.52
N LEU A 77 -17.35 6.87 1.80
CA LEU A 77 -17.91 7.95 0.97
C LEU A 77 -18.06 9.27 1.70
N SER A 78 -18.11 10.32 0.90
CA SER A 78 -18.63 11.63 1.24
C SER A 78 -20.10 11.80 0.78
N PRO A 79 -20.85 12.78 1.32
CA PRO A 79 -22.27 12.95 1.02
C PRO A 79 -22.60 13.22 -0.46
N ASP A 80 -21.61 13.67 -1.23
CA ASP A 80 -21.70 13.89 -2.68
C ASP A 80 -21.52 12.60 -3.51
N GLY A 81 -21.30 11.45 -2.86
CA GLY A 81 -21.16 10.15 -3.49
C GLY A 81 -19.73 9.83 -3.98
N TYR A 82 -18.76 10.69 -3.71
CA TYR A 82 -17.35 10.48 -4.03
C TYR A 82 -16.58 9.81 -2.87
N PRO A 83 -15.33 9.37 -3.09
CA PRO A 83 -14.48 8.88 -2.00
C PRO A 83 -14.33 9.92 -0.89
N ALA A 84 -14.46 9.49 0.37
CA ALA A 84 -14.31 10.39 1.49
C ALA A 84 -12.92 11.06 1.53
N THR A 85 -12.91 12.31 1.97
CA THR A 85 -11.75 13.05 2.45
C THR A 85 -11.90 13.38 3.93
N LEU A 86 -10.82 13.88 4.55
CA LEU A 86 -10.84 14.39 5.92
C LEU A 86 -12.07 15.29 6.17
N GLY A 87 -12.83 15.01 7.23
CA GLY A 87 -14.01 15.79 7.62
C GLY A 87 -15.29 15.52 6.82
N SER A 88 -15.28 14.56 5.90
CA SER A 88 -16.41 14.30 5.00
C SER A 88 -17.01 12.90 5.10
N ILE A 89 -16.62 12.10 6.09
CA ILE A 89 -17.13 10.72 6.24
C ILE A 89 -18.65 10.75 6.44
N VAL A 90 -19.39 10.01 5.61
CA VAL A 90 -20.86 9.89 5.74
C VAL A 90 -21.30 9.22 7.04
N SER A 91 -22.44 9.64 7.58
CA SER A 91 -23.09 9.03 8.74
C SER A 91 -23.79 7.71 8.39
N GLU A 92 -24.03 6.85 9.38
CA GLU A 92 -24.81 5.62 9.15
C GLU A 92 -26.24 5.90 8.68
N ALA A 93 -26.83 7.02 9.10
CA ALA A 93 -28.15 7.45 8.62
C ALA A 93 -28.14 7.69 7.11
N TRP A 94 -27.05 8.26 6.59
CA TRP A 94 -26.85 8.43 5.15
C TRP A 94 -26.68 7.09 4.45
N LEU A 95 -25.86 6.18 4.99
CA LEU A 95 -25.67 4.83 4.43
C LEU A 95 -26.99 4.04 4.37
N LYS A 96 -27.79 4.06 5.44
CA LYS A 96 -29.10 3.39 5.50
C LYS A 96 -30.11 3.96 4.50
N ARG A 97 -29.95 5.23 4.11
CA ARG A 97 -30.81 5.89 3.11
C ARG A 97 -30.38 5.56 1.67
N ARG A 98 -29.14 5.15 1.47
CA ARG A 98 -28.60 4.75 0.17
C ARG A 98 -29.03 3.32 -0.18
N VAL A 99 -30.17 3.20 -0.86
CA VAL A 99 -30.78 1.90 -1.17
C VAL A 99 -29.98 1.13 -2.23
N ASN A 100 -29.47 1.83 -3.24
CA ASN A 100 -28.65 1.31 -4.32
C ASN A 100 -27.29 2.03 -4.38
N VAL A 101 -26.24 1.35 -4.88
CA VAL A 101 -24.92 1.95 -5.12
C VAL A 101 -24.93 3.17 -6.04
N LEU A 102 -25.97 3.32 -6.86
CA LEU A 102 -26.17 4.48 -7.74
C LEU A 102 -26.84 5.67 -7.03
N ASP A 103 -27.45 5.45 -5.87
CA ASP A 103 -28.14 6.49 -5.13
C ASP A 103 -27.13 7.37 -4.37
N VAL A 104 -27.42 8.68 -4.37
CA VAL A 104 -26.73 9.68 -3.54
C VAL A 104 -27.79 10.45 -2.74
N PRO A 105 -28.09 10.03 -1.50
CA PRO A 105 -29.06 10.70 -0.65
C PRO A 105 -28.70 12.17 -0.39
N THR A 106 -29.63 13.09 -0.69
CA THR A 106 -29.46 14.54 -0.46
C THR A 106 -30.14 15.03 0.83
N ASP A 107 -31.23 14.38 1.24
CA ASP A 107 -32.11 14.88 2.31
C ASP A 107 -31.88 14.11 3.63
N VAL A 108 -30.62 14.02 4.05
CA VAL A 108 -30.23 13.33 5.29
C VAL A 108 -29.80 14.36 6.33
N PRO A 109 -30.50 14.48 7.48
CA PRO A 109 -30.04 15.31 8.59
C PRO A 109 -28.68 14.83 9.10
N ASN A 110 -27.71 15.73 9.26
CA ASN A 110 -26.34 15.42 9.66
C ASN A 110 -25.73 14.28 8.80
N PRO A 111 -25.49 14.54 7.51
CA PRO A 111 -25.06 13.51 6.57
C PRO A 111 -23.62 13.03 6.82
N THR A 112 -22.86 13.71 7.67
CA THR A 112 -21.48 13.39 8.03
C THR A 112 -21.30 13.13 9.52
N ILE A 113 -20.22 12.42 9.86
CA ILE A 113 -19.68 12.28 11.22
C ILE A 113 -18.30 12.93 11.31
N ALA A 114 -17.82 13.22 12.53
CA ALA A 114 -16.42 13.62 12.69
C ALA A 114 -15.51 12.39 12.47
N ASP A 115 -14.30 12.59 11.95
CA ASP A 115 -13.35 11.50 11.69
C ASP A 115 -13.01 10.69 12.94
N LYS A 116 -12.96 11.34 14.11
CA LYS A 116 -12.72 10.69 15.40
C LYS A 116 -13.85 9.75 15.84
N ASP A 117 -15.05 9.93 15.28
CA ASP A 117 -16.23 9.11 15.57
C ASP A 117 -16.30 7.90 14.62
N TYR A 118 -15.45 7.84 13.59
CA TYR A 118 -15.30 6.67 12.75
C TYR A 118 -14.52 5.56 13.49
N PRO A 119 -14.83 4.26 13.31
CA PRO A 119 -14.30 3.19 14.17
C PRO A 119 -12.78 2.99 14.18
N ILE A 120 -12.08 3.50 13.17
CA ILE A 120 -10.63 3.46 13.09
C ILE A 120 -10.09 4.80 12.59
N GLN A 121 -8.89 5.17 13.00
CA GLN A 121 -8.24 6.37 12.47
C GLN A 121 -7.80 6.11 11.02
N VAL A 122 -8.42 6.83 10.08
CA VAL A 122 -8.04 6.83 8.66
C VAL A 122 -6.75 7.61 8.45
N ASP A 123 -5.86 7.04 7.66
CA ASP A 123 -4.62 7.65 7.22
C ASP A 123 -4.85 8.51 5.97
N TRP A 124 -5.19 9.78 6.21
CA TRP A 124 -5.70 10.68 5.17
C TRP A 124 -4.65 11.22 4.21
N ASP A 125 -3.38 11.27 4.61
CA ASP A 125 -2.26 11.60 3.74
C ASP A 125 -1.76 10.37 2.94
N GLY A 126 -2.20 9.17 3.31
CA GLY A 126 -2.00 7.96 2.54
C GLY A 126 -0.58 7.41 2.67
N ILE A 127 0.02 7.55 3.86
CA ILE A 127 1.40 7.17 4.15
C ILE A 127 1.42 6.31 5.43
N LEU A 128 1.70 5.02 5.26
CA LEU A 128 2.02 4.12 6.38
C LEU A 128 3.52 3.81 6.40
N VAL A 129 4.02 3.34 7.55
CA VAL A 129 5.43 2.97 7.73
C VAL A 129 5.56 1.54 8.25
N ASP A 130 6.62 0.84 7.88
CA ASP A 130 7.08 -0.38 8.56
C ASP A 130 8.06 0.03 9.67
N ASP A 131 7.52 0.45 10.81
CA ASP A 131 8.31 0.92 11.95
C ASP A 131 7.59 0.69 13.28
N GLU A 132 8.03 -0.32 14.03
CA GLU A 132 7.46 -0.69 15.32
C GLU A 132 7.51 0.47 16.32
N GLY A 133 6.35 0.82 16.88
CA GLY A 133 6.20 1.94 17.81
C GLY A 133 5.76 3.26 17.15
N HIS A 134 5.76 3.36 15.82
CA HIS A 134 5.17 4.51 15.11
C HIS A 134 3.64 4.45 15.17
N SER A 135 2.97 5.62 15.16
CA SER A 135 1.49 5.68 15.14
C SER A 135 0.91 5.03 13.88
N ASP A 136 1.61 5.22 12.77
CA ASP A 136 1.21 4.81 11.42
C ASP A 136 1.91 3.51 10.98
N ASP A 137 2.37 2.70 11.96
CA ASP A 137 2.96 1.40 11.68
C ASP A 137 1.93 0.48 11.01
N ILE A 138 2.26 -0.04 9.82
CA ILE A 138 1.34 -0.84 9.01
C ILE A 138 0.86 -2.09 9.73
N VAL A 139 1.71 -2.74 10.52
CA VAL A 139 1.36 -3.95 11.28
C VAL A 139 0.35 -3.58 12.37
N LYS A 140 0.64 -2.55 13.16
CA LYS A 140 -0.29 -2.03 14.16
C LYS A 140 -1.65 -1.67 13.54
N LYS A 141 -1.65 -0.93 12.44
CA LYS A 141 -2.88 -0.50 11.76
C LYS A 141 -3.71 -1.66 11.22
N VAL A 142 -3.07 -2.67 10.63
CA VAL A 142 -3.76 -3.89 10.17
C VAL A 142 -4.32 -4.66 11.37
N HIS A 143 -3.56 -4.79 12.45
CA HIS A 143 -4.01 -5.44 13.68
C HIS A 143 -5.21 -4.73 14.30
N GLU A 144 -5.23 -3.39 14.32
CA GLU A 144 -6.40 -2.59 14.76
C GLU A 144 -7.67 -2.94 13.96
N VAL A 145 -7.55 -3.15 12.65
CA VAL A 145 -8.67 -3.61 11.81
C VAL A 145 -9.10 -5.04 12.15
N LEU A 146 -8.14 -5.95 12.40
CA LEU A 146 -8.45 -7.33 12.80
C LEU A 146 -9.16 -7.38 14.16
N VAL A 147 -8.72 -6.59 15.14
CA VAL A 147 -9.39 -6.42 16.44
C VAL A 147 -10.82 -5.90 16.26
N LEU A 148 -11.02 -4.94 15.35
CA LEU A 148 -12.34 -4.40 15.09
C LEU A 148 -13.32 -5.44 14.51
N ILE A 149 -12.85 -6.36 13.64
CA ILE A 149 -13.70 -7.38 13.01
C ILE A 149 -13.89 -8.61 13.90
N TYR A 150 -12.82 -9.07 14.55
CA TYR A 150 -12.78 -10.36 15.24
C TYR A 150 -12.86 -10.25 16.76
N GLY A 151 -12.78 -9.03 17.33
CA GLY A 151 -12.86 -8.80 18.77
C GLY A 151 -11.79 -9.57 19.53
N GLU A 152 -12.22 -10.34 20.54
CA GLU A 152 -11.33 -11.16 21.39
C GLU A 152 -10.59 -12.27 20.63
N HIS A 153 -11.06 -12.65 19.43
CA HIS A 153 -10.43 -13.68 18.62
C HIS A 153 -9.35 -13.15 17.66
N ALA A 154 -9.07 -11.84 17.65
CA ALA A 154 -8.15 -11.25 16.68
C ALA A 154 -6.75 -11.86 16.72
N ASP A 155 -6.18 -12.07 17.91
CA ASP A 155 -4.86 -12.69 18.06
C ASP A 155 -4.82 -14.14 17.57
N GLU A 156 -5.90 -14.88 17.76
CA GLU A 156 -6.04 -16.25 17.28
C GLU A 156 -6.12 -16.29 15.75
N ARG A 157 -6.94 -15.42 15.16
CA ARG A 157 -7.05 -15.28 13.70
C ARG A 157 -5.75 -14.80 13.07
N GLU A 158 -5.02 -13.89 13.71
CA GLU A 158 -3.72 -13.47 13.22
C GLU A 158 -2.74 -14.64 13.20
N ARG A 159 -2.69 -15.48 14.24
CA ARG A 159 -1.84 -16.70 14.23
C ARG A 159 -2.20 -17.65 13.08
N GLU A 160 -3.49 -17.91 12.86
CA GLU A 160 -3.94 -18.73 11.72
C GLU A 160 -3.51 -18.12 10.36
N ILE A 161 -3.62 -16.80 10.22
CA ILE A 161 -3.17 -16.07 9.03
C ILE A 161 -1.66 -16.28 8.81
N LEU A 162 -0.85 -16.19 9.86
CA LEU A 162 0.60 -16.38 9.78
C LEU A 162 0.98 -17.81 9.39
N GLU A 163 0.27 -18.80 9.94
CA GLU A 163 0.46 -20.22 9.61
C GLU A 163 0.12 -20.50 8.13
N ILE A 164 -1.02 -20.01 7.65
CA ILE A 164 -1.46 -20.23 6.27
C ILE A 164 -0.56 -19.53 5.25
N LEU A 165 -0.03 -18.34 5.60
CA LEU A 165 0.89 -17.61 4.73
C LEU A 165 2.34 -18.11 4.82
N ASP A 166 2.65 -19.01 5.77
CA ASP A 166 4.00 -19.47 6.10
C ASP A 166 4.97 -18.30 6.33
N VAL A 167 4.62 -17.46 7.30
CA VAL A 167 5.40 -16.28 7.71
C VAL A 167 5.44 -16.17 9.23
N LYS A 168 6.56 -15.68 9.77
CA LYS A 168 6.74 -15.59 11.23
C LYS A 168 5.99 -14.43 11.87
N SER A 169 5.69 -13.40 11.10
CA SER A 169 5.00 -12.18 11.55
C SER A 169 4.38 -11.45 10.37
N LEU A 170 3.37 -10.62 10.64
CA LEU A 170 2.82 -9.69 9.64
C LEU A 170 3.90 -8.71 9.16
N ARG A 171 4.83 -8.34 10.02
CA ARG A 171 5.97 -7.50 9.66
C ARG A 171 6.81 -8.15 8.56
N ASP A 172 7.17 -9.42 8.72
CA ASP A 172 7.90 -10.17 7.67
C ASP A 172 7.10 -10.26 6.37
N TYR A 173 5.78 -10.44 6.46
CA TYR A 173 4.89 -10.51 5.31
C TYR A 173 4.85 -9.19 4.50
N PHE A 174 4.69 -8.05 5.17
CA PHE A 174 4.70 -6.75 4.50
C PHE A 174 6.10 -6.33 4.05
N ARG A 175 7.13 -6.62 4.85
CA ARG A 175 8.51 -6.23 4.56
C ARG A 175 9.10 -6.98 3.37
N GLN A 176 8.69 -8.22 3.11
CA GLN A 176 9.21 -9.00 2.00
C GLN A 176 8.49 -8.64 0.68
N PRO A 177 9.19 -8.08 -0.34
CA PRO A 177 8.55 -7.66 -1.59
C PRO A 177 7.91 -8.81 -2.37
N LYS A 178 8.36 -10.05 -2.14
CA LYS A 178 7.86 -11.28 -2.80
C LYS A 178 6.60 -11.86 -2.15
N ARG A 179 6.12 -11.25 -1.07
CA ARG A 179 4.88 -11.60 -0.38
C ARG A 179 3.80 -10.59 -0.78
N PHE A 180 3.36 -9.74 0.15
CA PHE A 180 2.25 -8.81 -0.06
C PHE A 180 2.38 -7.92 -1.31
N PHE A 181 3.56 -7.35 -1.57
CA PHE A 181 3.72 -6.42 -2.69
C PHE A 181 3.60 -7.14 -4.05
N ASP A 182 4.21 -8.32 -4.22
CA ASP A 182 4.12 -9.12 -5.45
C ASP A 182 2.69 -9.60 -5.69
N PHE A 183 2.01 -10.06 -4.63
CA PHE A 183 0.59 -10.36 -4.65
C PHE A 183 -0.25 -9.17 -5.14
N HIS A 184 -0.05 -8.00 -4.53
CA HIS A 184 -0.78 -6.78 -4.88
C HIS A 184 -0.52 -6.34 -6.32
N ILE A 185 0.74 -6.40 -6.77
CA ILE A 185 1.11 -6.11 -8.17
C ILE A 185 0.35 -7.02 -9.11
N LYS A 186 0.30 -8.34 -8.86
CA LYS A 186 -0.45 -9.29 -9.69
C LYS A 186 -1.94 -8.96 -9.70
N ARG A 187 -2.52 -8.70 -8.52
CA ARG A 187 -3.94 -8.38 -8.34
C ARG A 187 -4.39 -7.13 -9.10
N TYR A 188 -3.50 -6.17 -9.26
CA TYR A 188 -3.74 -4.87 -9.93
C TYR A 188 -3.07 -4.77 -11.32
N SER A 189 -2.59 -5.88 -11.87
CA SER A 189 -2.03 -5.94 -13.21
C SER A 189 -2.86 -6.86 -14.09
N LYS A 190 -3.21 -6.39 -15.30
CA LYS A 190 -3.89 -7.22 -16.30
C LYS A 190 -3.32 -6.92 -17.68
N SER A 191 -2.87 -7.96 -18.38
CA SER A 191 -2.18 -7.82 -19.66
C SER A 191 -1.02 -6.81 -19.54
N ARG A 192 -0.99 -5.77 -20.38
CA ARG A 192 0.01 -4.70 -20.37
C ARG A 192 -0.24 -3.63 -19.30
N ARG A 193 -1.42 -3.56 -18.69
CA ARG A 193 -1.72 -2.58 -17.64
C ARG A 193 -1.08 -3.01 -16.34
N LYS A 194 -0.22 -2.14 -15.80
CA LYS A 194 0.44 -2.27 -14.51
C LYS A 194 -0.03 -1.13 -13.61
N ALA A 195 -0.93 -1.42 -12.67
CA ALA A 195 -1.61 -0.38 -11.90
C ALA A 195 -1.75 -0.68 -10.40
N PRO A 196 -0.71 -1.17 -9.69
CA PRO A 196 -0.76 -1.33 -8.24
C PRO A 196 -1.04 0.01 -7.56
N ILE A 197 -1.95 0.03 -6.59
CA ILE A 197 -2.37 1.27 -5.91
C ILE A 197 -1.72 1.48 -4.54
N TYR A 198 -0.98 0.48 -4.04
CA TYR A 198 -0.25 0.52 -2.78
C TYR A 198 1.21 0.32 -3.13
N TRP A 199 2.03 1.31 -2.82
CA TRP A 199 3.41 1.37 -3.29
C TRP A 199 4.35 1.20 -2.10
N LEU A 200 5.20 0.19 -2.17
CA LEU A 200 6.26 0.00 -1.19
C LEU A 200 7.50 0.77 -1.65
N LEU A 201 7.92 1.77 -0.87
CA LEU A 201 9.23 2.41 -0.97
C LEU A 201 10.06 1.86 0.17
N GLN A 202 11.22 1.30 -0.13
CA GLN A 202 11.96 0.50 0.84
C GLN A 202 13.46 0.74 0.75
N THR A 203 14.10 0.65 1.90
CA THR A 203 15.55 0.65 1.98
C THR A 203 16.17 -0.60 1.33
N LYS A 204 17.46 -0.54 0.95
CA LYS A 204 18.12 -1.61 0.18
C LYS A 204 18.20 -2.97 0.90
N LYS A 205 18.48 -2.97 2.21
CA LYS A 205 18.48 -4.17 3.07
C LYS A 205 17.10 -4.48 3.64
N LYS A 206 16.07 -3.68 3.31
CA LYS A 206 14.66 -3.90 3.63
C LYS A 206 14.30 -3.73 5.10
N ASN A 207 15.14 -3.11 5.91
CA ASN A 207 14.88 -2.94 7.34
C ASN A 207 13.93 -1.78 7.67
N TYR A 208 13.63 -0.91 6.70
CA TYR A 208 12.68 0.18 6.85
C TYR A 208 11.94 0.40 5.53
N GLY A 209 10.65 0.75 5.60
CA GLY A 209 9.83 0.94 4.42
C GLY A 209 8.64 1.86 4.67
N ILE A 210 8.15 2.46 3.60
CA ILE A 210 7.01 3.36 3.55
C ILE A 210 6.02 2.81 2.53
N TRP A 211 4.75 2.76 2.91
CA TRP A 211 3.64 2.33 2.08
C TRP A 211 2.81 3.53 1.68
N LEU A 212 2.68 3.77 0.38
CA LEU A 212 1.91 4.89 -0.16
C LEU A 212 0.62 4.42 -0.81
N TYR A 213 -0.46 5.16 -0.58
CA TYR A 213 -1.69 5.00 -1.33
C TYR A 213 -1.72 5.94 -2.54
N TYR A 214 -1.65 5.35 -3.75
CA TYR A 214 -1.57 6.07 -5.02
C TYR A 214 -2.59 7.22 -5.13
N HIS A 215 -3.85 6.98 -4.78
CA HIS A 215 -4.92 7.98 -4.94
C HIS A 215 -4.87 9.16 -3.95
N LYS A 216 -3.93 9.15 -2.99
CA LYS A 216 -3.70 10.24 -2.03
C LYS A 216 -2.37 10.97 -2.28
N LEU A 217 -1.60 10.55 -3.28
CA LEU A 217 -0.36 11.21 -3.64
C LEU A 217 -0.60 12.64 -4.12
N ASP A 218 0.28 13.53 -3.70
CA ASP A 218 0.36 14.93 -4.10
C ASP A 218 1.83 15.37 -4.27
N ASN A 219 2.04 16.60 -4.72
CA ASN A 219 3.37 17.20 -4.91
C ASN A 219 4.17 17.33 -3.59
N ASP A 220 3.49 17.31 -2.45
CA ASP A 220 4.10 17.42 -1.12
C ASP A 220 4.44 16.07 -0.49
N THR A 221 4.01 14.95 -1.09
CA THR A 221 4.10 13.62 -0.49
C THR A 221 5.52 13.24 -0.11
N LEU A 222 6.50 13.46 -0.99
CA LEU A 222 7.90 13.14 -0.67
C LEU A 222 8.45 14.02 0.46
N PHE A 223 8.06 15.29 0.52
CA PHE A 223 8.46 16.19 1.61
C PHE A 223 7.81 15.78 2.94
N LYS A 224 6.55 15.32 2.92
CA LYS A 224 5.87 14.76 4.10
C LYS A 224 6.60 13.51 4.60
N ILE A 225 6.96 12.57 3.71
CA ILE A 225 7.74 11.36 4.06
C ILE A 225 9.05 11.75 4.74
N LEU A 226 9.82 12.65 4.12
CA LEU A 226 11.11 13.10 4.62
C LEU A 226 10.99 13.72 6.03
N ARG A 227 10.06 14.66 6.21
CA ARG A 227 9.91 15.44 7.44
C ARG A 227 9.24 14.67 8.58
N ASN A 228 8.19 13.91 8.28
CA ASN A 228 7.32 13.32 9.29
C ASN A 228 7.73 11.88 9.66
N TYR A 229 8.44 11.16 8.78
CA TYR A 229 8.78 9.75 8.99
C TYR A 229 10.29 9.53 9.07
N ILE A 230 11.04 9.98 8.07
CA ILE A 230 12.48 9.68 7.95
C ILE A 230 13.33 10.48 8.95
N GLU A 231 13.14 11.79 9.03
CA GLU A 231 13.90 12.63 9.95
C GLU A 231 13.69 12.27 11.42
N PRO A 232 12.45 12.07 11.91
CA PRO A 232 12.21 11.60 13.27
C PRO A 232 12.85 10.24 13.53
N LYS A 233 12.78 9.30 12.57
CA LYS A 233 13.42 7.99 12.72
C LYS A 233 14.94 8.09 12.81
N LEU A 234 15.58 8.90 11.98
CA LEU A 234 17.04 9.12 12.03
C LEU A 234 17.47 9.74 13.36
N ASN A 235 16.69 10.68 13.91
CA ASN A 235 16.97 11.29 15.20
C ASN A 235 16.82 10.28 16.36
N LEU A 236 15.79 9.43 16.30
CA LEU A 236 15.58 8.35 17.26
C LEU A 236 16.75 7.36 17.25
N ILE A 237 17.12 6.85 16.07
CA ILE A 237 18.24 5.90 15.94
C ILE A 237 19.55 6.55 16.39
N SER A 238 19.78 7.82 16.07
CA SER A 238 20.98 8.55 16.51
C SER A 238 21.06 8.67 18.04
N SER A 239 19.91 8.87 18.70
CA SER A 239 19.82 8.90 20.16
C SER A 239 20.08 7.51 20.75
N GLN A 240 19.55 6.44 20.15
CA GLN A 240 19.79 5.06 20.56
C GLN A 240 21.26 4.66 20.39
N ILE A 241 21.91 5.04 19.29
CA ILE A 241 23.34 4.84 19.06
C ILE A 241 24.16 5.47 20.18
N LEU A 242 23.84 6.71 20.56
CA LEU A 242 24.54 7.39 21.66
C LEU A 242 24.37 6.65 22.99
N GLU A 243 23.14 6.24 23.32
CA GLU A 243 22.85 5.50 24.54
C GLU A 243 23.59 4.14 24.60
N VAL A 244 23.49 3.35 23.53
CA VAL A 244 24.14 2.03 23.46
C VAL A 244 25.67 2.18 23.45
N SER A 245 26.21 3.19 22.77
CA SER A 245 27.64 3.51 22.82
C SER A 245 28.13 3.78 24.25
N GLN A 246 27.35 4.51 25.07
CA GLN A 246 27.68 4.69 26.48
C GLN A 246 27.62 3.37 27.27
N LYS A 247 26.66 2.49 26.97
CA LYS A 247 26.59 1.15 27.60
C LYS A 247 27.80 0.29 27.26
N VAL A 248 28.29 0.33 26.01
CA VAL A 248 29.51 -0.37 25.57
C VAL A 248 30.73 0.09 26.35
N LEU A 249 30.84 1.38 26.66
CA LEU A 249 31.98 1.93 27.42
C LEU A 249 31.94 1.56 28.91
N ASN A 250 30.74 1.42 29.48
CA ASN A 250 30.55 1.20 30.91
C ASN A 250 30.34 -0.28 31.31
N THR A 251 30.35 -1.20 30.34
CA THR A 251 30.10 -2.62 30.55
C THR A 251 31.29 -3.45 30.06
N ASP A 252 31.59 -4.55 30.74
CA ASP A 252 32.64 -5.51 30.36
C ASP A 252 32.07 -6.91 30.07
N GLY A 253 32.88 -7.75 29.44
CA GLY A 253 32.55 -9.17 29.24
C GLY A 253 31.44 -9.43 28.20
N ARG A 254 30.54 -10.38 28.50
CA ARG A 254 29.52 -10.87 27.56
C ARG A 254 28.47 -9.82 27.19
N ASP A 255 28.13 -8.94 28.14
CA ASP A 255 27.14 -7.89 27.93
C ASP A 255 27.69 -6.80 27.00
N LYS A 256 28.98 -6.49 27.10
CA LYS A 256 29.67 -5.60 26.15
C LYS A 256 29.55 -6.08 24.71
N LEU A 257 29.84 -7.35 24.45
CA LEU A 257 29.72 -7.93 23.11
C LEU A 257 28.28 -7.87 22.58
N THR A 258 27.28 -7.92 23.46
CA THR A 258 25.87 -7.81 23.09
C THR A 258 25.54 -6.37 22.67
N TYR A 259 25.97 -5.38 23.44
CA TYR A 259 25.80 -3.97 23.10
C TYR A 259 26.60 -3.55 21.86
N GLU A 260 27.79 -4.10 21.64
CA GLU A 260 28.58 -3.85 20.41
C GLU A 260 27.83 -4.31 19.16
N LYS A 261 27.20 -5.49 19.20
CA LYS A 261 26.37 -6.00 18.09
C LYS A 261 25.10 -5.17 17.89
N GLU A 262 24.49 -4.69 18.97
CA GLU A 262 23.34 -3.80 18.89
C GLU A 262 23.72 -2.46 18.25
N LEU A 263 24.85 -1.88 18.67
CA LEU A 263 25.40 -0.65 18.12
C LEU A 263 25.67 -0.79 16.61
N GLU A 264 26.34 -1.87 16.19
CA GLU A 264 26.59 -2.17 14.78
C GLU A 264 25.29 -2.20 13.96
N LYS A 265 24.25 -2.91 14.46
CA LYS A 265 22.95 -2.97 13.78
C LYS A 265 22.28 -1.59 13.67
N LEU A 266 22.35 -0.77 14.71
CA LEU A 266 21.78 0.58 14.70
C LEU A 266 22.53 1.49 13.74
N GLU A 267 23.86 1.41 13.69
CA GLU A 267 24.68 2.17 12.75
C GLU A 267 24.40 1.77 11.30
N GLU A 268 24.28 0.46 11.03
CA GLU A 268 23.88 -0.03 9.71
C GLU A 268 22.49 0.46 9.30
N LEU A 269 21.51 0.39 10.21
CA LEU A 269 20.15 0.88 9.95
C LEU A 269 20.13 2.38 9.70
N ARG A 270 20.89 3.17 10.48
CA ARG A 270 21.01 4.62 10.28
C ARG A 270 21.60 4.94 8.91
N GLN A 271 22.66 4.26 8.52
CA GLN A 271 23.30 4.43 7.22
C GLN A 271 22.32 4.09 6.09
N GLU A 272 21.61 2.97 6.22
CA GLU A 272 20.62 2.53 5.25
C GLU A 272 19.46 3.53 5.08
N ILE A 273 18.92 4.08 6.18
CA ILE A 273 17.86 5.10 6.12
C ILE A 273 18.41 6.43 5.58
N THR A 274 19.67 6.76 5.84
CA THR A 274 20.31 7.96 5.29
C THR A 274 20.42 7.87 3.76
N GLU A 275 20.87 6.73 3.22
CA GLU A 275 20.89 6.51 1.76
C GLU A 275 19.50 6.58 1.14
N PHE A 276 18.49 6.02 1.82
CA PHE A 276 17.10 6.09 1.38
C PHE A 276 16.57 7.53 1.39
N LYS A 277 16.91 8.33 2.41
CA LYS A 277 16.61 9.77 2.47
C LYS A 277 17.19 10.50 1.25
N GLU A 278 18.46 10.26 0.94
CA GLU A 278 19.14 10.91 -0.18
C GLU A 278 18.48 10.61 -1.54
N GLU A 279 18.04 9.37 -1.76
CA GLU A 279 17.32 9.00 -2.99
C GLU A 279 15.97 9.72 -3.10
N LEU A 280 15.19 9.78 -2.02
CA LEU A 280 13.91 10.50 -2.01
C LEU A 280 14.10 12.02 -2.18
N GLU A 281 15.13 12.59 -1.55
CA GLU A 281 15.47 14.00 -1.71
C GLU A 281 15.85 14.34 -3.16
N LYS A 282 16.58 13.47 -3.85
CA LYS A 282 16.91 13.67 -5.27
C LYS A 282 15.62 13.78 -6.09
N VAL A 283 14.70 12.85 -5.92
CA VAL A 283 13.43 12.83 -6.65
C VAL A 283 12.56 14.05 -6.30
N ALA A 284 12.50 14.43 -5.02
CA ALA A 284 11.78 15.62 -4.57
C ALA A 284 12.37 16.92 -5.15
N LYS A 285 13.70 17.08 -5.14
CA LYS A 285 14.41 18.24 -5.71
C LYS A 285 14.22 18.36 -7.22
N MET A 286 13.95 17.25 -7.91
CA MET A 286 13.60 17.26 -9.34
C MET A 286 12.14 17.67 -9.61
N GLY A 287 11.35 17.97 -8.58
CA GLY A 287 9.99 18.48 -8.72
C GLY A 287 8.95 17.39 -8.97
N TYR A 288 9.05 16.26 -8.26
CA TYR A 288 8.07 15.18 -8.32
C TYR A 288 6.66 15.71 -8.04
N ASP A 289 5.78 15.57 -9.03
CA ASP A 289 4.42 16.09 -9.03
C ASP A 289 3.54 15.06 -9.77
N PRO A 290 2.99 14.07 -9.05
CA PRO A 290 2.28 12.97 -9.68
C PRO A 290 0.98 13.47 -10.32
N ASN A 291 0.68 12.96 -11.52
CA ASN A 291 -0.55 13.25 -12.22
C ASN A 291 -1.31 11.96 -12.57
N PHE A 292 -2.53 11.81 -12.03
CA PHE A 292 -3.28 10.57 -12.16
C PHE A 292 -3.68 10.20 -13.61
N ASP A 293 -3.71 11.17 -14.52
CA ASP A 293 -4.02 10.95 -15.94
C ASP A 293 -2.86 10.29 -16.70
N ASP A 294 -1.62 10.43 -16.21
CA ASP A 294 -0.43 9.76 -16.79
C ASP A 294 -0.44 8.24 -16.54
N GLY A 295 -1.25 7.79 -15.59
CA GLY A 295 -1.35 6.41 -15.17
C GLY A 295 -0.30 6.00 -14.13
N VAL A 296 -0.63 4.95 -13.38
CA VAL A 296 0.11 4.51 -12.17
C VAL A 296 1.60 4.31 -12.44
N ILE A 297 1.95 3.57 -13.49
CA ILE A 297 3.35 3.16 -13.71
C ILE A 297 4.26 4.32 -14.10
N LEU A 298 3.74 5.34 -14.80
CA LEU A 298 4.52 6.54 -15.14
C LEU A 298 4.76 7.39 -13.90
N ASN A 299 3.77 7.54 -13.02
CA ASN A 299 3.94 8.22 -11.74
C ASN A 299 4.90 7.48 -10.80
N MET A 300 4.94 6.15 -10.89
CA MET A 300 5.87 5.34 -10.10
C MET A 300 7.31 5.41 -10.62
N ALA A 301 7.51 5.68 -11.92
CA ALA A 301 8.81 5.58 -12.58
C ALA A 301 9.93 6.43 -11.95
N PRO A 302 9.74 7.69 -11.52
CA PRO A 302 10.80 8.46 -10.89
C PRO A 302 11.30 7.86 -9.56
N LEU A 303 10.49 7.04 -8.90
CA LEU A 303 10.81 6.40 -7.62
C LEU A 303 11.45 5.02 -7.81
N HIS A 304 11.86 4.65 -9.03
CA HIS A 304 12.32 3.30 -9.35
C HIS A 304 13.56 2.83 -8.55
N THR A 305 14.35 3.75 -7.97
CA THR A 305 15.55 3.39 -7.19
C THR A 305 15.22 2.89 -5.79
N VAL A 306 14.05 3.25 -5.27
CA VAL A 306 13.59 2.93 -3.91
C VAL A 306 12.42 1.95 -3.88
N ILE A 307 11.85 1.60 -5.03
CA ILE A 307 10.77 0.62 -5.14
C ILE A 307 11.38 -0.76 -5.40
N PRO A 308 11.05 -1.80 -4.61
CA PRO A 308 11.60 -3.14 -4.76
C PRO A 308 10.93 -3.92 -5.89
N TRP A 309 10.76 -3.28 -7.05
CA TRP A 309 10.19 -3.82 -8.27
C TRP A 309 10.89 -3.23 -9.48
N ASN A 310 11.25 -4.06 -10.45
CA ASN A 310 12.08 -3.68 -11.60
C ASN A 310 11.32 -3.02 -12.75
N GLU A 311 9.99 -3.11 -12.78
CA GLU A 311 9.17 -2.58 -13.87
C GLU A 311 9.26 -1.04 -13.98
N PRO A 312 9.16 -0.24 -12.90
CA PRO A 312 9.22 1.23 -12.99
C PRO A 312 10.51 1.75 -13.64
N ALA A 313 11.64 1.07 -13.42
CA ALA A 313 12.93 1.43 -14.02
C ALA A 313 12.92 1.34 -15.56
N LYS A 314 12.09 0.46 -16.15
CA LYS A 314 11.91 0.40 -17.61
C LYS A 314 11.15 1.63 -18.11
N TYR A 315 10.09 2.01 -17.40
CA TYR A 315 9.28 3.19 -17.76
C TYR A 315 10.04 4.50 -17.53
N TRP A 316 10.95 4.54 -16.56
CA TRP A 316 11.87 5.66 -16.37
C TRP A 316 12.78 5.86 -17.60
N LYS A 317 13.38 4.78 -18.13
CA LYS A 317 14.17 4.84 -19.37
C LYS A 317 13.34 5.23 -20.58
N ASP A 318 12.10 4.75 -20.67
CA ASP A 318 11.19 5.13 -21.73
C ASP A 318 10.81 6.63 -21.66
N LEU A 319 10.63 7.18 -20.44
CA LEU A 319 10.47 8.61 -20.20
C LEU A 319 11.73 9.40 -20.61
N GLU A 320 12.92 8.93 -20.24
CA GLU A 320 14.21 9.51 -20.64
C GLU A 320 14.41 9.54 -22.16
N SER A 321 13.96 8.51 -22.88
CA SER A 321 14.02 8.46 -24.35
C SER A 321 12.92 9.29 -25.04
N GLY A 322 11.93 9.80 -24.30
CA GLY A 322 10.85 10.64 -24.80
C GLY A 322 9.70 9.86 -25.45
N LYS A 323 9.56 8.56 -25.15
CA LYS A 323 8.45 7.72 -25.60
C LYS A 323 7.10 8.16 -25.00
N TYR A 324 7.13 8.73 -23.81
CA TYR A 324 5.96 9.20 -23.07
C TYR A 324 5.94 10.73 -22.93
N ASP A 325 6.41 11.47 -23.93
CA ASP A 325 6.42 12.94 -23.86
C ASP A 325 5.01 13.57 -23.76
N TRP A 326 3.95 12.80 -24.03
CA TRP A 326 2.57 13.22 -23.78
C TRP A 326 2.21 13.28 -22.30
N ALA A 327 2.93 12.56 -21.44
CA ALA A 327 2.68 12.52 -20.02
C ALA A 327 3.14 13.82 -19.36
N ARG A 328 2.36 14.34 -18.42
CA ARG A 328 2.68 15.57 -17.68
C ARG A 328 3.97 15.43 -16.87
N ILE A 329 4.25 14.23 -16.36
CA ILE A 329 5.51 13.95 -15.70
C ILE A 329 6.72 14.17 -16.63
N ALA A 330 6.63 13.84 -17.92
CA ALA A 330 7.71 14.10 -18.86
C ALA A 330 7.99 15.60 -19.04
N MET A 331 6.94 16.44 -19.02
CA MET A 331 7.08 17.90 -19.08
C MET A 331 7.80 18.47 -17.86
N LYS A 332 7.65 17.86 -16.67
CA LYS A 332 8.35 18.29 -15.46
C LYS A 332 9.84 18.00 -15.54
N TYR A 333 10.20 16.78 -15.95
CA TYR A 333 11.60 16.33 -15.98
C TYR A 333 12.38 16.83 -17.21
N TRP A 334 11.72 16.99 -18.37
CA TRP A 334 12.36 17.43 -19.62
C TRP A 334 11.55 18.53 -20.33
N PRO A 335 11.32 19.70 -19.70
CA PRO A 335 10.45 20.74 -20.23
C PRO A 335 10.88 21.24 -21.61
N GLU A 336 12.18 21.46 -21.83
CA GLU A 336 12.69 21.97 -23.11
C GLU A 336 12.45 20.99 -24.26
N ARG A 337 12.65 19.69 -24.01
CA ARG A 337 12.39 18.62 -25.00
C ARG A 337 10.92 18.57 -25.36
N VAL A 338 10.05 18.54 -24.35
CA VAL A 338 8.60 18.38 -24.56
C VAL A 338 8.03 19.63 -25.24
N LYS A 339 8.37 20.84 -24.77
CA LYS A 339 7.95 22.10 -25.40
C LYS A 339 8.39 22.20 -26.87
N ALA A 340 9.61 21.75 -27.19
CA ALA A 340 10.08 21.74 -28.58
C ALA A 340 9.25 20.80 -29.46
N LYS A 341 8.77 19.67 -28.93
CA LYS A 341 7.85 18.77 -29.65
C LYS A 341 6.44 19.35 -29.76
N CYS A 342 5.91 20.00 -28.72
CA CYS A 342 4.58 20.65 -28.77
C CYS A 342 4.46 21.66 -29.91
N LYS A 343 5.54 22.39 -30.24
CA LYS A 343 5.57 23.33 -31.38
C LYS A 343 5.33 22.64 -32.74
N LYS A 344 5.57 21.34 -32.84
CA LYS A 344 5.48 20.55 -34.09
C LYS A 344 4.28 19.60 -34.09
N ASP A 345 3.80 19.20 -32.91
CA ASP A 345 2.72 18.24 -32.71
C ASP A 345 1.59 18.88 -31.91
N LYS A 346 0.47 19.14 -32.60
CA LYS A 346 -0.71 19.78 -32.02
C LYS A 346 -1.38 18.90 -30.96
N SER A 347 -1.41 17.58 -31.14
CA SER A 347 -2.00 16.66 -30.16
C SER A 347 -1.19 16.67 -28.87
N LEU A 348 0.13 16.74 -28.98
CA LEU A 348 1.02 16.89 -27.84
C LEU A 348 0.86 18.25 -27.15
N ALA A 349 0.71 19.33 -27.92
CA ALA A 349 0.43 20.66 -27.37
C ALA A 349 -0.87 20.69 -26.55
N ILE A 350 -1.94 20.06 -27.06
CA ILE A 350 -3.23 19.93 -26.36
C ILE A 350 -3.07 19.16 -25.06
N ALA A 351 -2.35 18.03 -25.05
CA ALA A 351 -2.11 17.22 -23.85
C ALA A 351 -1.47 18.04 -22.70
N HIS A 352 -0.66 19.05 -23.05
CA HIS A 352 0.02 19.94 -22.11
C HIS A 352 -0.64 21.32 -21.94
N GLY A 353 -1.75 21.60 -22.63
CA GLY A 353 -2.44 22.89 -22.57
C GLY A 353 -1.69 24.08 -23.20
N TYR A 354 -0.85 23.84 -24.22
CA TYR A 354 -0.06 24.86 -24.95
C TYR A 354 -0.70 25.27 -26.29
N GLU A 355 -2.03 25.41 -26.35
CA GLU A 355 -2.74 25.81 -27.58
C GLU A 355 -2.33 27.17 -28.15
#